data_AF-A0A848X1F4-F1
#
_entry.id   AF-A0A848X1F4-F1
#
_cell.length_a   1.000
_cell.length_b   1.000
_cell.length_c   1.000
_cell.angle_alpha   90.00
_cell.angle_beta   90.00
_cell.angle_gamma   90.00
#
_symmetry.space_group_name_H-M   'P 1'
#
loop_
_entity.id
_entity.type
_entity.pdbx_description
1 polymer ?
#
loop_
_entity_poly.entity_id
_entity_poly.type
_entity_poly.pdbx_seq_one_letter_code
_entity_poly.pdbx_strand_id
1 'polypeptide(L)' 'MIDAHCHLQDDRLAPNHIKEALEAGIGHFVVNGTTESDWIRV' A
#
# COMPACT_ATOMS: atom_id res chain seq x y z
N MET A 1 5.28 9.64 -8.77
CA MET A 1 5.10 8.27 -9.31
C MET A 1 3.97 7.58 -8.56
N ILE A 2 3.27 6.61 -9.18
CA ILE A 2 2.17 5.86 -8.57
C ILE A 2 2.54 4.38 -8.57
N ASP A 3 2.40 3.71 -7.42
CA ASP A 3 2.33 2.26 -7.35
C ASP A 3 0.88 1.84 -7.54
N ALA A 4 0.59 1.22 -8.68
CA ALA A 4 -0.76 0.82 -9.05
C ALA A 4 -1.21 -0.51 -8.41
N HIS A 5 -0.32 -1.21 -7.69
CA HIS A 5 -0.68 -2.46 -7.03
C HIS A 5 0.18 -2.73 -5.80
N CYS A 6 -0.34 -2.36 -4.63
CA CYS A 6 0.36 -2.56 -3.36
C CYS A 6 -0.54 -3.25 -2.32
N HIS A 7 0.06 -4.08 -1.46
CA HIS A 7 -0.62 -4.76 -0.36
C HIS A 7 -0.43 -4.04 0.99
N LEU A 8 -0.53 -2.70 1.01
CA LEU A 8 -0.34 -1.91 2.23
C LEU A 8 -1.34 -2.23 3.34
N GLN A 9 -2.43 -2.94 3.05
CA GLN A 9 -3.36 -3.47 4.06
C GLN A 9 -2.75 -4.61 4.90
N ASP A 10 -1.60 -5.16 4.50
CA ASP A 10 -0.86 -6.14 5.28
C ASP A 10 -0.04 -5.44 6.36
N ASP A 11 -0.43 -5.63 7.62
CA ASP A 11 0.22 -5.02 8.80
C ASP A 11 1.72 -5.36 8.90
N ARG A 12 2.20 -6.41 8.22
CA ARG A 12 3.63 -6.77 8.17
C ARG A 12 4.45 -5.80 7.30
N LEU A 13 3.80 -5.06 6.40
CA LEU A 13 4.44 -4.14 5.47
C LEU A 13 4.42 -2.67 5.96
N ALA A 14 3.59 -2.32 6.92
CA ALA A 14 3.58 -0.96 7.49
C ALA A 14 4.45 -0.86 8.77
N PRO A 15 5.10 0.28 9.11
CA PRO A 15 5.19 1.57 8.40
C PRO A 15 6.51 1.81 7.60
N ASN A 16 7.52 0.95 7.74
CA ASN A 16 8.87 1.23 7.20
C ASN A 16 8.89 1.37 5.67
N HIS A 17 8.09 0.58 4.95
CA HIS A 17 8.09 0.57 3.48
C HIS A 17 7.45 1.84 2.86
N ILE A 18 6.57 2.55 3.59
CA ILE A 18 5.99 3.81 3.11
C ILE A 18 7.08 4.88 2.99
N LYS A 19 7.97 4.96 3.98
CA LYS A 19 9.07 5.93 3.98
C LYS A 19 10.03 5.68 2.82
N GLU A 20 10.44 4.43 2.63
CA GLU A 20 11.35 4.06 1.53
C GLU A 20 10.74 4.33 0.16
N ALA A 21 9.44 4.04 -0.02
CA ALA A 21 8.75 4.32 -1.26
C ALA A 21 8.61 5.83 -1.55
N LEU A 22 8.40 6.66 -0.51
CA LEU A 22 8.43 8.12 -0.64
C LEU A 22 9.82 8.63 -1.04
N GLU A 23 10.89 8.11 -0.44
CA GLU A 23 12.28 8.42 -0.80
C GLU A 23 12.61 7.99 -2.25
N ALA A 24 11.97 6.93 -2.75
CA ALA A 24 12.03 6.50 -4.14
C ALA A 24 11.11 7.29 -5.11
N GLY A 25 10.35 8.27 -4.61
CA GLY A 25 9.48 9.14 -5.42
C GLY A 25 8.07 8.59 -5.71
N ILE A 26 7.67 7.50 -5.05
CA ILE A 26 6.29 7.00 -5.07
C ILE A 26 5.49 7.76 -4.01
N GLY A 27 4.55 8.59 -4.45
CA GLY A 27 3.73 9.43 -3.57
C GLY A 27 2.27 8.96 -3.44
N HIS A 28 1.86 7.98 -4.26
CA HIS A 28 0.50 7.46 -4.27
C HIS A 28 0.54 5.94 -4.43
N PHE A 29 -0.33 5.26 -3.71
CA PHE A 29 -0.44 3.80 -3.70
C PHE A 29 -1.89 3.42 -3.94
N VAL A 30 -2.11 2.47 -4.84
CA VAL A 30 -3.38 1.80 -5.00
C VAL A 30 -3.33 0.52 -4.18
N VAL A 31 -4.19 0.44 -3.17
CA VAL A 31 -4.27 -0.69 -2.25
C VAL A 31 -5.44 -1.57 -2.69
N ASN A 32 -5.16 -2.80 -3.08
CA ASN A 32 -6.18 -3.69 -3.64
C ASN A 32 -6.64 -4.71 -2.60
N GLY A 33 -7.95 -4.76 -2.38
CA GLY A 33 -8.59 -5.83 -1.62
C GLY A 33 -8.47 -7.15 -2.37
N THR A 34 -8.09 -8.21 -1.67
CA THR A 34 -7.99 -9.57 -2.21
C THR A 34 -9.26 -10.39 -1.94
N THR A 35 -10.00 -10.00 -0.91
CA THR A 35 -11.24 -10.62 -0.45
C THR A 35 -12.27 -9.56 -0.05
N GLU A 36 -13.54 -9.94 0.09
CA GLU A 36 -14.60 -9.01 0.52
C GLU A 36 -14.34 -8.41 1.91
N SER A 37 -13.67 -9.16 2.80
CA SER A 37 -13.28 -8.65 4.12
C SER A 37 -12.27 -7.51 4.06
N ASP A 38 -11.55 -7.36 2.95
CA ASP A 38 -10.56 -6.28 2.78
C ASP A 38 -11.23 -4.94 2.45
N TRP A 39 -12.48 -4.92 1.96
CA TRP A 39 -13.15 -3.70 1.47
C TRP A 39 -13.28 -2.57 2.50
N ILE A 40 -13.29 -2.91 3.80
CA ILE A 40 -13.34 -1.92 4.88
C ILE A 40 -11.97 -1.26 5.12
N ARG A 41 -10.91 -1.88 4.61
CA ARG A 41 -9.51 -1.57 4.90
C ARG A 41 -8.73 -1.07 3.68
N VAL A 42 -9.33 -1.06 2.49
CA VAL A 42 -8.71 -0.63 1.22
C VAL A 42 -9.45 0.54 0.60
#